data_AF-A0A5R1NTY0-F1
#
_entry.id   AF-A0A5R1NTY0-F1
#
_cell.length_a   1.000
_cell.length_b   1.000
_cell.length_c   1.000
_cell.angle_alpha   90.00
_cell.angle_beta   90.00
_cell.angle_gamma   90.00
#
_symmetry.space_group_name_H-M   'P 1'
#
loop_
_entity.id
_entity.type
_entity.pdbx_description
1 polymer ?
#
loop_
_entity_poly.entity_id
_entity_poly.type
_entity_poly.pdbx_seq_one_letter_code
_entity_poly.pdbx_strand_id
1 'polypeptide(L)'
;MLTAVTIRTVMRQCWAPQCGKWLSLWAVDNVTLESRRSRVATLHAVYGYLPWQAARFEQRVQETVRTQIMASDRPAPAVFERRHSKLAGTFYIGQVCPHCHVVQGDGHIGSTYDWERYRIPLREKLIFPETLLVAPHLCEDHGRGRCSQVPRPDGGRNFKVETFGWAVVSANDVNGEADPLPAKRGRR
;
A
#
# COMPACT_ATOMS: atom_id res chain seq x y z
N MET A 1 6.34 -5.88 13.08
CA MET A 1 5.59 -6.90 12.34
C MET A 1 4.43 -6.18 11.69
N LEU A 2 4.23 -6.33 10.38
CA LEU A 2 2.99 -5.93 9.72
C LEU A 2 1.87 -6.85 10.24
N THR A 3 0.81 -6.26 10.77
CA THR A 3 -0.36 -6.99 11.31
C THR A 3 -1.62 -6.75 10.48
N ALA A 4 -1.66 -5.68 9.71
CA ALA A 4 -2.71 -5.41 8.74
C ALA A 4 -2.28 -4.37 7.72
N VAL A 5 -3.02 -4.33 6.61
CA VAL A 5 -2.96 -3.28 5.61
C VAL A 5 -4.35 -2.67 5.45
N THR A 6 -4.43 -1.35 5.37
CA THR A 6 -5.66 -0.67 4.96
C THR A 6 -5.54 -0.37 3.47
N ILE A 7 -6.50 -0.83 2.69
CA ILE A 7 -6.58 -0.53 1.27
C ILE A 7 -7.67 0.51 1.03
N ARG A 8 -7.48 1.31 0.00
CA ARG A 8 -8.56 2.00 -0.69
C ARG A 8 -8.95 1.16 -1.90
N THR A 9 -10.25 1.00 -2.15
CA THR A 9 -10.77 0.32 -3.34
C THR A 9 -11.90 1.11 -4.00
N VAL A 10 -12.04 0.97 -5.32
CA VAL A 10 -13.17 1.48 -6.09
C VAL A 10 -13.56 0.49 -7.17
N MET A 11 -14.86 0.32 -7.37
CA MET A 11 -15.40 -0.52 -8.44
C MET A 11 -15.53 0.28 -9.74
N ARG A 12 -15.08 -0.31 -10.85
CA ARG A 12 -15.29 0.26 -12.18
C ARG A 12 -15.32 -0.81 -13.25
N GLN A 13 -15.80 -0.46 -14.43
CA GLN A 13 -15.64 -1.28 -15.61
C GLN A 13 -14.23 -1.10 -16.21
N CYS A 14 -13.72 -2.19 -16.79
CA CYS A 14 -12.51 -2.18 -17.59
C CYS A 14 -12.69 -1.20 -18.76
N TRP A 15 -11.76 -0.26 -18.94
CA TRP A 15 -11.89 0.73 -20.01
C TRP A 15 -11.72 0.14 -21.41
N ALA A 16 -11.13 -1.06 -21.52
CA ALA A 16 -10.98 -1.75 -22.80
C ALA A 16 -12.37 -2.13 -23.35
N PRO A 17 -12.79 -1.60 -24.51
CA PRO A 17 -14.16 -1.79 -25.04
C PRO A 17 -14.57 -3.25 -25.19
N GLN A 18 -13.63 -4.10 -25.58
CA GLN A 18 -13.83 -5.55 -25.75
C GLN A 18 -13.95 -6.32 -24.43
N CYS A 19 -13.59 -5.70 -23.29
CA CYS A 19 -13.64 -6.35 -21.99
C CYS A 19 -14.88 -5.93 -21.20
N GLY A 20 -15.03 -4.63 -20.88
CA GLY A 20 -16.19 -4.07 -20.16
C GLY A 20 -16.50 -4.66 -18.77
N LYS A 21 -15.78 -5.68 -18.30
CA LYS A 21 -16.06 -6.37 -17.04
C LYS A 21 -15.79 -5.44 -15.86
N TRP A 22 -16.63 -5.55 -14.83
CA TRP A 22 -16.40 -4.91 -13.55
C TRP A 22 -15.15 -5.49 -12.86
N LEU A 23 -14.34 -4.61 -12.29
CA LEU A 23 -13.18 -4.94 -11.47
C LEU A 23 -13.08 -3.99 -10.29
N SER A 24 -12.29 -4.38 -9.29
CA SER A 24 -11.93 -3.54 -8.16
C SER A 24 -10.52 -2.97 -8.36
N LEU A 25 -10.40 -1.67 -8.59
CA LEU A 25 -9.10 -0.99 -8.46
C LEU A 25 -8.79 -0.82 -6.98
N TRP A 26 -7.52 -0.97 -6.59
CA TRP A 26 -7.15 -0.87 -5.19
C TRP A 26 -5.74 -0.31 -5.00
N ALA A 27 -5.48 0.26 -3.82
CA ALA A 27 -4.17 0.80 -3.43
C ALA A 27 -4.01 0.74 -1.90
N VAL A 28 -2.77 0.66 -1.40
CA VAL A 28 -2.47 0.57 0.04
C VAL A 28 -2.44 1.94 0.73
N ASP A 29 -3.50 2.29 1.46
CA ASP A 29 -3.59 3.58 2.13
C ASP A 29 -2.64 3.71 3.34
N ASN A 30 -2.61 2.68 4.18
CA ASN A 30 -1.72 2.62 5.33
C ASN A 30 -1.44 1.19 5.74
N VAL A 31 -0.47 1.00 6.61
CA VAL A 31 -0.12 -0.27 7.22
C VAL A 31 -0.12 -0.17 8.73
N THR A 32 -0.54 -1.24 9.40
CA THR A 32 -0.46 -1.35 10.86
C THR A 32 0.70 -2.24 11.24
N LEU A 33 1.55 -1.73 12.13
CA LEU A 33 2.71 -2.42 12.64
C LEU A 33 2.53 -2.71 14.12
N GLU A 34 2.94 -3.89 14.54
CA GLU A 34 3.13 -4.25 15.95
C GLU A 34 4.61 -4.50 16.23
N SER A 35 5.14 -3.83 17.26
CA SER A 35 6.49 -4.02 17.76
C SER A 35 6.60 -5.26 18.66
N ARG A 36 7.82 -5.67 19.02
CA ARG A 36 8.04 -6.79 19.97
C ARG A 36 7.44 -6.57 21.35
N ARG A 37 7.17 -5.32 21.74
CA ARG A 37 6.58 -4.95 23.04
C ARG A 37 5.09 -4.61 22.91
N SER A 38 4.42 -5.12 21.87
CA SER A 38 3.01 -4.89 21.57
C SER A 38 2.60 -3.42 21.42
N ARG A 39 3.56 -2.52 21.16
CA ARG A 39 3.24 -1.17 20.68
C ARG A 39 2.75 -1.27 19.24
N VAL A 40 1.60 -0.67 18.98
CA VAL A 40 0.99 -0.58 17.65
C VAL A 40 1.28 0.79 17.05
N ALA A 41 1.60 0.84 15.76
CA ALA A 41 1.77 2.07 15.02
C ALA A 41 1.12 1.95 13.64
N THR A 42 0.60 3.05 13.13
CA THR A 42 0.08 3.14 11.76
C THR A 42 1.03 3.98 10.92
N LEU A 43 1.49 3.43 9.79
CA LEU A 43 2.26 4.17 8.80
C LEU A 43 1.36 4.46 7.60
N HIS A 44 1.20 5.73 7.25
CA HIS A 44 0.41 6.14 6.09
C HIS A 44 1.29 6.19 4.86
N ALA A 45 0.78 5.65 3.75
CA ALA A 45 1.43 5.81 2.46
C ALA A 45 1.28 7.28 2.02
N VAL A 46 2.40 7.97 1.88
CA VAL A 46 2.45 9.31 1.30
C VAL A 46 2.45 9.13 -0.21
N TYR A 47 1.26 9.30 -0.78
CA TYR A 47 1.07 9.23 -2.21
C TYR A 47 1.39 10.57 -2.87
N GLY A 48 2.53 10.63 -3.56
CA GLY A 48 2.71 11.54 -4.70
C GLY A 48 2.27 10.83 -5.99
N TYR A 49 1.73 11.58 -6.97
CA TYR A 49 1.62 11.03 -8.32
C TYR A 49 3.04 10.86 -8.87
N LEU A 50 3.44 9.60 -9.01
CA LEU A 50 4.71 9.23 -9.60
C LEU A 50 4.42 8.29 -10.76
N PRO A 51 4.48 8.77 -12.01
CA PRO A 51 4.27 7.92 -13.15
C PRO A 51 5.42 6.90 -13.25
N TRP A 52 5.12 5.74 -13.84
CA TRP A 52 6.11 4.71 -14.18
C TRP A 52 6.94 4.17 -13.00
N GLN A 53 6.32 3.96 -11.84
CA GLN A 53 7.01 3.36 -10.68
C GLN A 53 7.56 1.96 -11.00
N ALA A 54 8.87 1.77 -10.87
CA ALA A 54 9.52 0.49 -11.13
C ALA A 54 9.24 -0.59 -10.06
N ALA A 55 8.82 -0.18 -8.87
CA ALA A 55 8.45 -1.04 -7.76
C ALA A 55 7.29 -0.41 -6.98
N ARG A 56 6.43 -1.25 -6.39
CA ARG A 56 5.26 -0.83 -5.62
C ARG A 56 5.05 -1.73 -4.43
N PHE A 57 4.77 -1.15 -3.26
CA PHE A 57 4.44 -1.93 -2.06
C PHE A 57 3.22 -2.84 -2.29
N GLU A 58 2.27 -2.41 -3.13
CA GLU A 58 1.11 -3.22 -3.46
C GLU A 58 1.48 -4.58 -4.08
N GLN A 59 2.59 -4.70 -4.82
CA GLN A 59 3.02 -6.00 -5.35
C GLN A 59 3.34 -7.01 -4.26
N ARG A 60 3.87 -6.53 -3.13
CA ARG A 60 4.28 -7.35 -2.00
C ARG A 60 3.08 -7.96 -1.29
N VAL A 61 2.04 -7.15 -1.08
CA VAL A 61 0.83 -7.56 -0.34
C VAL A 61 -0.29 -8.07 -1.25
N GLN A 62 -0.07 -8.03 -2.56
CA GLN A 62 -1.07 -8.32 -3.59
C GLN A 62 -1.76 -9.66 -3.40
N GLU A 63 -1.01 -10.73 -3.14
CA GLU A 63 -1.60 -12.07 -3.01
C GLU A 63 -2.64 -12.13 -1.89
N THR A 64 -2.29 -11.61 -0.72
CA THR A 64 -3.20 -11.53 0.44
C THR A 64 -4.39 -10.63 0.15
N VAL A 65 -4.14 -9.42 -0.37
CA VAL A 65 -5.22 -8.46 -0.66
C VAL A 65 -6.19 -9.02 -1.68
N ARG A 66 -5.68 -9.60 -2.77
CA ARG A 66 -6.52 -10.17 -3.82
C ARG A 66 -7.36 -11.33 -3.32
N THR A 67 -6.77 -12.21 -2.52
CA THR A 67 -7.49 -13.34 -1.91
C THR A 67 -8.67 -12.86 -1.07
N GLN A 68 -8.47 -11.78 -0.29
CA GLN A 68 -9.51 -11.21 0.57
C GLN A 68 -10.61 -10.51 -0.22
N ILE A 69 -10.26 -9.73 -1.25
CA ILE A 69 -11.26 -9.10 -2.15
C ILE A 69 -12.06 -10.18 -2.91
N MET A 70 -11.41 -11.25 -3.39
CA MET A 70 -12.10 -12.35 -4.07
C MET A 70 -13.05 -13.15 -3.15
N ALA A 71 -12.80 -13.10 -1.84
CA ALA A 71 -13.67 -13.69 -0.81
C ALA A 71 -14.81 -12.77 -0.38
N SER A 72 -14.82 -11.51 -0.84
CA SER A 72 -15.83 -10.49 -0.50
C SER A 72 -16.93 -10.43 -1.57
N ASP A 73 -17.90 -9.52 -1.42
CA ASP A 73 -18.90 -9.24 -2.47
C ASP A 73 -18.40 -8.34 -3.62
N ARG A 74 -17.09 -8.05 -3.65
CA ARG A 74 -16.48 -7.13 -4.60
C ARG A 74 -16.08 -7.85 -5.90
N PRO A 75 -16.05 -7.13 -7.04
CA PRO A 75 -15.51 -7.67 -8.28
C PRO A 75 -14.03 -8.07 -8.18
N ALA A 76 -13.57 -8.85 -9.14
CA ALA A 76 -12.18 -9.30 -9.19
C ALA A 76 -11.21 -8.10 -9.10
N PRO A 77 -10.22 -8.15 -8.20
CA PRO A 77 -9.27 -7.06 -8.01
C PRO A 77 -8.28 -6.96 -9.17
N ALA A 78 -7.90 -5.73 -9.51
CA ALA A 78 -6.78 -5.46 -10.41
C ALA A 78 -5.49 -6.12 -9.92
N VAL A 79 -4.61 -6.41 -10.87
CA VAL A 79 -3.29 -6.99 -10.59
C VAL A 79 -2.20 -5.95 -10.86
N PHE A 80 -1.25 -5.80 -9.96
CA PHE A 80 -0.03 -5.04 -10.13
C PHE A 80 1.01 -5.90 -10.86
N GLU A 81 1.24 -5.57 -12.13
CA GLU A 81 2.15 -6.30 -13.02
C GLU A 81 3.18 -5.38 -13.66
N ARG A 82 4.35 -5.95 -13.98
CA ARG A 82 5.40 -5.25 -14.73
C ARG A 82 4.97 -5.05 -16.18
N ARG A 83 5.08 -3.81 -16.65
CA ARG A 83 4.74 -3.37 -18.01
C ARG A 83 5.85 -2.51 -18.56
N HIS A 84 5.90 -2.37 -19.88
CA HIS A 84 6.86 -1.52 -20.58
C HIS A 84 6.12 -0.38 -21.28
N SER A 85 6.48 0.86 -20.95
CA SER A 85 5.99 2.04 -21.66
C SER A 85 6.85 2.27 -22.88
N LYS A 86 6.26 2.16 -24.08
CA LYS A 86 6.96 2.52 -25.33
C LYS A 86 7.31 4.01 -25.37
N LEU A 87 6.41 4.86 -24.88
CA LEU A 87 6.58 6.32 -24.88
C LEU A 87 7.74 6.75 -23.96
N ALA A 88 7.85 6.15 -22.77
CA ALA A 88 8.88 6.51 -21.80
C ALA A 88 10.13 5.60 -21.87
N GLY A 89 10.12 4.57 -22.73
CA GLY A 89 11.23 3.61 -22.87
C GLY A 89 11.62 2.90 -21.58
N THR A 90 10.68 2.69 -20.65
CA THR A 90 10.98 2.17 -19.30
C THR A 90 9.96 1.14 -18.84
N PHE A 91 10.39 0.29 -17.92
CA PHE A 91 9.53 -0.65 -17.22
C PHE A 91 8.92 -0.03 -15.97
N TYR A 92 7.67 -0.37 -15.69
CA TYR A 92 6.93 0.09 -14.53
C TYR A 92 5.93 -0.95 -14.05
N ILE A 93 5.34 -0.72 -12.88
CA ILE A 93 4.27 -1.53 -12.32
C ILE A 93 2.95 -0.82 -12.50
N GLY A 94 2.07 -1.41 -13.31
CA GLY A 94 0.72 -0.89 -13.57
C GLY A 94 -0.35 -1.78 -12.95
N GLN A 95 -1.50 -1.19 -12.62
CA GLN A 95 -2.71 -1.94 -12.33
C GLN A 95 -3.29 -2.47 -13.65
N VAL A 96 -3.52 -3.77 -13.74
CA VAL A 96 -4.05 -4.44 -14.94
C VAL A 96 -5.38 -5.11 -14.64
N CYS A 97 -6.24 -5.15 -15.65
CA CYS A 97 -7.52 -5.83 -15.56
C CYS A 97 -7.28 -7.34 -15.36
N PRO A 98 -7.91 -7.99 -14.36
CA PRO A 98 -7.71 -9.41 -14.08
C PRO A 98 -8.33 -10.33 -15.14
N HIS A 99 -9.07 -9.77 -16.12
CA HIS A 99 -9.78 -10.54 -17.15
C HIS A 99 -9.14 -10.44 -18.53
N CYS A 100 -8.63 -9.27 -18.91
CA CYS A 100 -8.06 -9.04 -20.25
C CYS A 100 -6.63 -8.51 -20.22
N HIS A 101 -6.04 -8.33 -19.03
CA HIS A 101 -4.67 -7.87 -18.82
C HIS A 101 -4.33 -6.48 -19.39
N VAL A 102 -5.33 -5.71 -19.81
CA VAL A 102 -5.16 -4.31 -20.21
C VAL A 102 -4.86 -3.45 -18.99
N VAL A 103 -3.84 -2.59 -19.08
CA VAL A 103 -3.45 -1.63 -18.05
C VAL A 103 -4.60 -0.66 -17.76
N GLN A 104 -5.10 -0.63 -16.53
CA GLN A 104 -6.18 0.25 -16.07
C GLN A 104 -5.67 1.57 -15.46
N GLY A 105 -4.37 1.66 -15.19
CA GLY A 105 -3.70 2.86 -14.69
C GLY A 105 -2.29 2.54 -14.19
N ASP A 106 -1.42 3.54 -14.21
CA ASP A 106 -0.02 3.45 -13.77
C ASP A 106 0.29 4.36 -12.56
N GLY A 107 -0.64 5.24 -12.17
CA GLY A 107 -0.48 6.21 -11.09
C GLY A 107 -1.51 6.10 -9.95
N HIS A 108 -1.32 6.95 -8.93
CA HIS A 108 -2.28 7.13 -7.84
C HIS A 108 -3.51 7.89 -8.33
N ILE A 109 -4.70 7.29 -8.21
CA ILE A 109 -5.96 7.84 -8.70
C ILE A 109 -6.73 8.46 -7.52
N GLY A 110 -6.07 9.33 -6.75
CA GLY A 110 -6.52 9.72 -5.41
C GLY A 110 -7.70 10.68 -5.34
N SER A 111 -7.96 11.47 -6.39
CA SER A 111 -8.87 12.63 -6.31
C SER A 111 -10.14 12.54 -7.16
N THR A 112 -10.30 11.49 -7.98
CA THR A 112 -11.35 11.46 -9.01
C THR A 112 -12.51 10.51 -8.69
N TYR A 113 -12.42 9.73 -7.60
CA TYR A 113 -13.40 8.68 -7.31
C TYR A 113 -13.73 8.59 -5.82
N ASP A 114 -14.94 8.08 -5.54
CA ASP A 114 -15.38 7.73 -4.20
C ASP A 114 -14.74 6.40 -3.78
N TRP A 115 -13.54 6.49 -3.21
CA TRP A 115 -12.81 5.34 -2.71
C TRP A 115 -13.35 4.88 -1.36
N GLU A 116 -13.70 3.60 -1.25
CA GLU A 116 -13.99 2.96 0.03
C GLU A 116 -12.69 2.46 0.67
N ARG A 117 -12.62 2.46 2.00
CA ARG A 117 -11.48 1.96 2.75
C ARG A 117 -11.81 0.64 3.42
N TYR A 118 -10.91 -0.32 3.31
CA TYR A 118 -11.03 -1.62 3.98
C TYR A 118 -9.76 -2.04 4.67
N ARG A 119 -9.91 -2.65 5.84
CA ARG A 119 -8.81 -3.25 6.60
C ARG A 119 -8.68 -4.73 6.28
N ILE A 120 -7.46 -5.13 5.94
CA ILE A 120 -7.11 -6.52 5.62
C ILE A 120 -6.06 -7.01 6.62
N PRO A 121 -6.36 -8.05 7.42
CA PRO A 121 -5.37 -8.70 8.28
C PRO A 121 -4.23 -9.26 7.45
N LEU A 122 -2.99 -9.00 7.88
CA LEU A 122 -1.78 -9.41 7.16
C LEU A 122 -0.64 -9.58 8.14
N ARG A 123 -0.07 -10.77 8.24
CA ARG A 123 1.06 -11.04 9.13
C ARG A 123 2.34 -11.20 8.34
N GLU A 124 3.15 -10.16 8.28
CA GLU A 124 4.39 -10.16 7.50
C GLU A 124 5.52 -9.33 8.13
N LYS A 125 6.78 -9.70 7.92
CA LYS A 125 7.91 -8.88 8.36
C LYS A 125 8.11 -7.72 7.38
N LEU A 126 7.71 -6.50 7.74
CA LEU A 126 8.11 -5.32 6.97
C LEU A 126 9.63 -5.17 7.07
N ILE A 127 10.30 -5.24 5.91
CA ILE A 127 11.73 -5.00 5.80
C ILE A 127 11.86 -3.52 5.47
N PHE A 128 12.32 -2.74 6.44
CA PHE A 128 12.66 -1.35 6.18
C PHE A 128 14.02 -1.29 5.49
N PRO A 129 14.16 -0.48 4.42
CA PRO A 129 15.47 -0.11 3.90
C PRO A 129 16.37 0.37 5.04
N GLU A 130 17.65 -0.01 4.99
CA GLU A 130 18.62 0.38 6.02
C GLU A 130 18.67 1.91 6.19
N THR A 131 18.49 2.66 5.10
CA THR A 131 18.41 4.13 5.08
C THR A 131 17.23 4.70 5.87
N LEU A 132 16.11 4.00 6.00
CA LEU A 132 14.99 4.41 6.86
C LEU A 132 15.23 4.05 8.33
N LEU A 133 16.03 3.01 8.60
CA LEU A 133 16.41 2.63 9.96
C LEU A 133 17.47 3.55 10.56
N VAL A 134 18.30 4.18 9.72
CA VAL A 134 19.33 5.16 10.14
C VAL A 134 18.83 6.60 10.16
N ALA A 135 17.66 6.87 9.59
CA ALA A 135 17.04 8.19 9.66
C ALA A 135 16.81 8.58 11.14
N PRO A 136 16.96 9.87 11.51
CA PRO A 136 16.61 10.35 12.83
C PRO A 136 15.11 10.14 13.06
N HIS A 137 14.75 9.00 13.61
CA HIS A 137 13.42 8.77 14.15
C HIS A 137 13.42 9.33 15.57
N LEU A 138 12.34 10.01 15.93
CA LEU A 138 12.11 10.42 17.32
C LEU A 138 11.91 9.14 18.13
N CYS A 139 13.02 8.54 18.59
CA CYS A 139 12.94 7.54 19.62
C CYS A 139 12.43 8.28 20.85
N GLU A 140 11.17 8.07 21.24
CA GLU A 140 10.58 8.63 22.47
C GLU A 140 11.38 8.29 23.74
N ASP A 141 12.40 7.44 23.62
CA ASP A 141 13.37 7.15 24.66
C ASP A 141 14.37 8.33 24.82
N HIS A 142 13.87 9.48 25.28
CA HIS A 142 14.68 10.58 25.81
C HIS A 142 15.58 10.06 26.95
N GLY A 143 16.80 9.64 26.62
CA GLY A 143 17.87 9.40 27.58
C GLY A 143 17.76 8.16 28.47
N ARG A 144 16.92 7.16 28.13
CA ARG A 144 16.77 5.92 28.93
C ARG A 144 17.24 4.62 28.26
N GLY A 145 17.94 4.74 27.13
CA GLY A 145 19.01 3.81 26.77
C GLY A 145 18.61 2.43 26.25
N ARG A 146 17.46 2.25 25.58
CA ARG A 146 17.14 0.97 24.91
C ARG A 146 17.32 0.97 23.39
N CYS A 147 17.58 2.12 22.80
CA CYS A 147 18.07 2.23 21.42
C CYS A 147 19.58 2.48 21.46
N SER A 148 20.37 1.54 20.93
CA SER A 148 21.84 1.68 20.84
C SER A 148 22.28 2.33 19.52
N GLN A 149 21.34 2.73 18.65
CA GLN A 149 21.67 3.39 17.39
C GLN A 149 21.90 4.88 17.65
N VAL A 150 23.12 5.33 17.34
CA VAL A 150 23.48 6.75 17.33
C VAL A 150 22.80 7.39 16.12
N PRO A 151 21.93 8.42 16.30
CA PRO A 151 21.37 9.17 15.18
C PRO A 151 22.52 9.72 14.32
N ARG A 152 22.52 9.44 13.02
CA ARG A 152 23.50 10.03 12.11
C ARG A 152 22.90 11.32 11.54
N PRO A 153 23.64 12.44 11.53
CA PRO A 153 23.16 13.66 10.89
C PRO A 153 22.98 13.37 9.40
N ASP A 154 21.75 13.53 8.92
CA ASP A 154 21.44 13.41 7.50
C ASP A 154 22.27 14.45 6.73
N GLY A 155 23.03 13.98 5.74
CA GLY A 155 23.58 14.82 4.68
C GLY A 155 22.46 15.33 3.78
N GLY A 156 21.58 16.15 4.36
CA GLY A 156 20.27 16.50 3.86
C GLY A 156 20.23 16.65 2.35
N ARG A 157 19.46 15.77 1.70
CA ARG A 157 18.76 15.94 0.42
C ARG A 157 18.18 14.59 0.01
N ASN A 158 16.86 14.50 0.08
CA ASN A 158 16.00 13.54 -0.61
C ASN A 158 16.21 12.06 -0.23
N PHE A 159 15.24 11.51 0.49
CA PHE A 159 15.03 10.07 0.61
C PHE A 159 14.91 9.45 -0.80
N LYS A 160 16.02 8.98 -1.36
CA LYS A 160 16.09 8.26 -2.64
C LYS A 160 16.14 6.75 -2.43
N VAL A 161 15.39 6.24 -1.45
CA VAL A 161 15.27 4.80 -1.25
C VAL A 161 13.78 4.51 -1.14
N GLU A 162 13.25 4.00 -2.24
CA GLU A 162 11.83 3.80 -2.53
C GLU A 162 11.03 5.12 -2.51
N THR A 163 10.40 5.46 -3.63
CA THR A 163 9.48 6.60 -3.75
C THR A 163 8.14 6.38 -3.01
N PHE A 164 8.16 5.54 -1.97
CA PHE A 164 7.13 5.36 -0.96
C PHE A 164 7.57 6.15 0.28
N GLY A 165 7.09 7.39 0.42
CA GLY A 165 7.18 8.07 1.70
C GLY A 165 6.19 7.39 2.66
N TRP A 166 6.65 6.91 3.81
CA TRP A 166 5.74 6.59 4.91
C TRP A 166 5.75 7.78 5.86
N ALA A 167 4.60 8.44 6.03
CA ALA A 167 4.44 9.43 7.09
C ALA A 167 3.98 8.69 8.34
N VAL A 168 4.76 8.80 9.42
CA VAL A 168 4.30 8.42 10.76
C VAL A 168 3.33 9.51 11.20
N VAL A 169 2.04 9.21 11.24
CA VAL A 169 1.05 10.23 11.64
C VAL A 169 0.76 10.19 13.13
N SER A 170 0.92 9.06 13.84
CA SER A 170 0.86 9.06 15.32
C SER A 170 1.10 7.66 15.93
N ALA A 171 1.74 7.60 17.11
CA ALA A 171 1.85 6.39 17.94
C ALA A 171 0.54 6.04 18.70
N ASN A 172 -0.47 6.92 18.60
CA ASN A 172 -1.77 6.81 19.26
C ASN A 172 -2.94 6.65 18.29
N ASP A 173 -2.70 6.67 16.97
CA ASP A 173 -3.72 6.48 15.94
C ASP A 173 -3.86 4.99 15.61
N VAL A 174 -4.28 4.25 16.65
CA VAL A 174 -4.53 2.80 16.59
C VAL A 174 -5.79 2.51 15.76
N ASN A 175 -6.60 3.54 15.51
CA ASN A 175 -7.94 3.46 14.94
C ASN A 175 -8.07 4.28 13.65
N GLY A 176 -7.22 3.96 12.66
CA GLY A 176 -7.66 4.12 11.27
C GLY A 176 -8.81 3.13 11.04
N GLU A 177 -10.01 3.46 11.51
CA GLU A 177 -11.25 2.67 11.43
C GLU A 177 -11.65 2.49 9.96
N ALA A 178 -11.00 1.54 9.30
CA ALA A 178 -11.48 0.97 8.06
C ALA A 178 -12.19 -0.34 8.40
N ASP A 179 -13.42 -0.46 7.91
CA ASP A 179 -14.23 -1.66 8.07
C ASP A 179 -13.55 -2.89 7.44
N PRO A 180 -13.90 -4.11 7.87
CA PRO A 180 -13.55 -5.30 7.11
C PRO A 180 -14.21 -5.25 5.73
N LEU A 181 -13.64 -5.99 4.77
CA LEU A 181 -14.30 -6.19 3.48
C LEU A 181 -15.70 -6.80 3.68
N PRO A 182 -16.71 -6.36 2.92
CA PRO A 182 -18.06 -6.89 3.00
C PRO A 182 -18.10 -8.39 2.68
N ALA A 183 -18.83 -9.15 3.48
CA ALA A 183 -18.99 -10.59 3.24
C ALA A 183 -19.67 -10.88 1.91
N LYS A 184 -19.23 -11.93 1.21
CA LYS A 184 -19.88 -12.39 -0.02
C LYS A 184 -21.34 -12.75 0.24
N ARG A 185 -22.27 -12.07 -0.43
CA ARG A 185 -23.71 -12.37 -0.33
C ARG A 185 -23.96 -13.82 -0.74
N GLY A 186 -24.52 -14.62 0.17
CA GLY A 186 -24.90 -16.02 -0.09
C GLY A 186 -24.21 -17.09 0.76
N ARG A 187 -23.36 -16.75 1.73
CA ARG A 187 -22.99 -17.69 2.81
C ARG A 187 -23.98 -17.55 3.98
N ARG A 188 -25.04 -18.34 3.93
CA ARG A 188 -25.70 -18.87 5.14
C ARG A 188 -25.13 -20.26 5.41
#